data_AF-A0A965VKE7-F1
#
_entry.id   AF-A0A965VKE7-F1
#
_cell.length_a   1.000
_cell.length_b   1.000
_cell.length_c   1.000
_cell.angle_alpha   90.00
_cell.angle_beta   90.00
_cell.angle_gamma   90.00
#
_symmetry.space_group_name_H-M   'P 1'
#
loop_
_entity.id
_entity.type
_entity.pdbx_description
1 polymer ?
#
loop_
_entity_poly.entity_id
_entity_poly.type
_entity_poly.pdbx_seq_one_letter_code
_entity_poly.pdbx_strand_id
1 'polypeptide(L)' 'MPRDAPVVAVVVSLNTPGTSAEIAELVDRFRSCALDELNAVGARIVLFDSSASDLTDAQQVDEADGVLFLGGGDVDP' A
#
# COMPACT_ATOMS: atom_id res chain seq x y z
N MET A 1 12.00 9.66 -9.85
CA MET A 1 12.49 8.43 -10.50
C MET A 1 12.40 8.57 -12.02
N PRO A 2 13.15 7.76 -12.80
CA PRO A 2 12.98 7.67 -14.25
C PRO A 2 11.53 7.41 -14.67
N ARG A 3 11.14 7.80 -15.88
CA ARG A 3 9.75 7.62 -16.35
C ARG A 3 9.38 6.15 -16.56
N ASP A 4 10.37 5.34 -16.89
CA ASP A 4 10.33 3.90 -17.16
C ASP A 4 10.64 3.04 -15.93
N ALA A 5 10.79 3.66 -14.75
CA ALA A 5 10.90 2.91 -13.50
C ALA A 5 9.61 2.11 -13.23
N PRO A 6 9.70 0.88 -12.70
CA PRO A 6 8.54 0.04 -12.45
C PRO A 6 7.59 0.73 -11.47
N VAL A 7 6.30 0.70 -11.76
CA VAL A 7 5.24 1.23 -10.92
C VAL A 7 4.73 0.11 -10.02
N VAL A 8 4.79 0.32 -8.71
CA VAL A 8 4.23 -0.59 -7.71
C VAL A 8 3.01 0.07 -7.08
N ALA A 9 1.85 -0.55 -7.26
CA ALA A 9 0.63 -0.21 -6.55
C ALA A 9 0.71 -0.76 -5.13
N VAL A 10 0.70 0.12 -4.13
CA VAL A 10 0.71 -0.25 -2.72
C VAL A 10 -0.70 -0.09 -2.16
N VAL A 11 -1.36 -1.22 -1.91
CA VAL A 11 -2.72 -1.28 -1.34
C VAL A 11 -2.61 -1.42 0.16
N VAL A 12 -3.18 -0.48 0.90
CA VAL A 12 -3.05 -0.41 2.37
C VAL A 12 -4.34 0.11 2.98
N SER A 13 -4.72 -0.40 4.16
CA SER A 13 -5.79 0.21 4.94
C SER A 13 -5.23 1.36 5.78
N LEU A 14 -5.60 2.59 5.48
CA LEU A 14 -5.15 3.77 6.24
C LEU A 14 -6.02 4.08 7.45
N ASN A 15 -7.20 3.46 7.54
CA ASN A 15 -8.11 3.62 8.65
C ASN A 15 -8.57 2.25 9.16
N THR A 16 -8.21 1.94 10.41
CA THR A 16 -8.66 0.72 11.09
C THR A 16 -9.32 1.12 12.41
N PRO A 17 -10.67 1.22 12.45
CA PRO A 17 -11.40 1.61 13.65
C PRO A 17 -11.14 0.62 14.80
N GLY A 18 -10.87 1.14 16.00
CA GLY A 18 -10.62 0.33 17.19
C GLY A 18 -9.16 -0.14 17.37
N THR A 19 -8.25 0.25 16.47
CA THR A 19 -6.82 -0.01 16.61
C THR A 19 -6.22 0.81 17.77
N SER A 20 -5.42 0.16 18.62
CA SER A 20 -4.70 0.84 19.70
C SER A 20 -3.56 1.69 19.14
N ALA A 21 -3.11 2.70 19.90
CA ALA A 21 -1.99 3.56 19.50
C ALA A 21 -0.70 2.75 19.23
N GLU A 22 -0.43 1.73 20.03
CA GLU A 22 0.74 0.84 19.87
C GLU A 22 0.70 0.06 18.56
N ILE A 23 -0.47 -0.47 18.18
CA ILE A 23 -0.63 -1.17 16.91
C ILE A 23 -0.54 -0.19 15.74
N ALA A 24 -1.10 1.01 15.87
CA ALA A 24 -0.99 2.05 14.83
C ALA A 24 0.47 2.42 14.56
N GLU A 25 1.28 2.61 15.62
CA GLU A 25 2.71 2.89 15.49
C GLU A 25 3.46 1.71 14.86
N LEU A 26 3.14 0.48 15.24
CA LEU A 26 3.73 -0.71 14.64
C LEU A 26 3.46 -0.78 13.13
N VAL A 27 2.20 -0.57 12.73
CA VAL A 27 1.77 -0.57 11.31
C VAL A 27 2.47 0.55 10.55
N ASP A 28 2.58 1.74 11.13
CA ASP A 28 3.24 2.88 10.48
C ASP A 28 4.74 2.62 10.22
N ARG A 29 5.44 1.98 11.17
CA ARG A 29 6.84 1.57 10.97
C ARG A 29 7.00 0.53 9.87
N PHE A 30 6.15 -0.49 9.83
CA PHE A 30 6.21 -1.50 8.76
C PHE A 30 5.90 -0.90 7.39
N ARG A 31 4.89 -0.02 7.33
CA ARG A 31 4.56 0.72 6.11
C ARG A 31 5.74 1.55 5.66
N SER A 32 6.33 2.35 6.54
CA SER A 32 7.46 3.21 6.21
C SER A 32 8.64 2.40 5.69
N CYS A 33 8.99 1.29 6.36
CA CYS A 33 10.04 0.39 5.90
C CYS A 33 9.78 -0.16 4.49
N ALA A 34 8.56 -0.63 4.20
CA ALA A 34 8.23 -1.14 2.87
C ALA A 34 8.32 -0.06 1.77
N LEU A 35 7.85 1.16 2.06
CA LEU A 35 7.92 2.28 1.12
C LEU A 35 9.36 2.75 0.89
N ASP A 36 10.18 2.77 1.94
CA ASP A 36 11.59 3.13 1.86
C ASP A 36 12.38 2.13 1.00
N GLU A 37 12.15 0.83 1.19
CA GLU A 37 12.80 -0.22 0.40
C GLU A 37 12.39 -0.16 -1.08
N LEU A 38 11.10 0.02 -1.38
CA LEU A 38 10.63 0.23 -2.76
C LEU A 38 11.28 1.45 -3.42
N ASN A 39 11.37 2.56 -2.68
CA ASN A 39 12.06 3.75 -3.17
C ASN A 39 13.55 3.50 -3.40
N ALA A 40 14.21 2.79 -2.49
CA ALA A 40 15.65 2.49 -2.54
C ALA A 40 16.03 1.63 -3.75
N VAL A 41 15.17 0.69 -4.14
CA VAL A 41 15.37 -0.14 -5.34
C VAL A 41 14.93 0.56 -6.64
N GLY A 42 14.42 1.78 -6.56
CA GLY A 42 14.07 2.59 -7.73
C GLY A 42 12.65 2.39 -8.27
N ALA A 43 11.72 1.85 -7.48
CA ALA A 43 10.32 1.66 -7.86
C ALA A 43 9.46 2.91 -7.60
N ARG A 44 8.62 3.28 -8.57
CA ARG A 44 7.64 4.36 -8.43
C ARG A 44 6.44 3.83 -7.66
N ILE A 45 6.06 4.53 -6.59
CA ILE A 45 4.97 4.08 -5.71
C ILE A 45 3.69 4.87 -6.01
N VAL A 46 2.57 4.15 -6.10
CA VAL A 46 1.21 4.71 -6.06
C VAL A 46 0.47 4.07 -4.89
N LEU A 47 -0.07 4.87 -3.99
CA LEU A 47 -0.78 4.39 -2.79
C LEU A 47 -2.28 4.31 -3.05
N PHE A 48 -2.88 3.18 -2.66
CA PHE A 48 -4.32 2.95 -2.70
C PHE A 48 -4.82 2.64 -1.28
N ASP A 49 -5.78 3.43 -0.81
CA ASP A 49 -6.42 3.21 0.49
C ASP A 49 -7.59 2.24 0.34
N SER A 50 -7.42 1.00 0.80
CA SER A 50 -8.47 -0.02 0.75
C SER A 50 -9.59 0.20 1.77
N SER A 51 -9.42 1.13 2.70
CA SER A 51 -10.47 1.53 3.66
C SER A 51 -11.36 2.67 3.15
N ALA A 52 -11.02 3.26 2.00
CA ALA A 52 -11.82 4.30 1.38
C ALA A 52 -13.18 3.74 0.94
N SER A 53 -14.24 4.54 1.13
CA SER A 53 -15.59 4.20 0.69
C SER A 53 -15.76 4.20 -0.84
N ASP A 54 -14.85 4.88 -1.54
CA ASP A 54 -14.79 4.93 -3.00
C ASP A 54 -13.49 4.26 -3.45
N LEU A 55 -13.63 3.19 -4.22
CA LEU A 55 -12.54 2.37 -4.74
C LEU A 55 -12.37 2.55 -6.25
N THR A 56 -12.89 3.63 -6.83
CA THR A 56 -12.78 3.89 -8.29
C THR A 56 -11.33 3.91 -8.75
N ASP A 57 -10.40 4.36 -7.90
CA ASP A 57 -8.96 4.37 -8.18
C ASP A 57 -8.34 2.96 -8.22
N ALA A 58 -8.99 1.93 -7.65
CA ALA A 58 -8.45 0.57 -7.63
C ALA A 58 -8.31 -0.04 -9.05
N GLN A 59 -9.01 0.48 -10.06
CA GLN A 59 -8.77 0.09 -11.46
C GLN A 59 -7.37 0.47 -11.96
N GLN A 60 -6.74 1.49 -11.38
CA GLN A 60 -5.37 1.89 -11.73
C GLN A 60 -4.31 0.88 -11.25
N VAL A 61 -4.69 -0.07 -10.38
CA VAL A 61 -3.82 -1.19 -9.97
C VAL A 61 -3.50 -2.10 -11.16
N ASP A 62 -4.42 -2.24 -12.13
CA ASP A 62 -4.22 -3.06 -13.33
C ASP A 62 -3.12 -2.52 -14.26
N GLU A 63 -2.82 -1.22 -14.17
CA GLU A 63 -1.77 -0.55 -14.95
C GLU A 63 -0.38 -0.66 -14.30
N ALA A 64 -0.28 -1.19 -13.07
CA ALA A 64 0.97 -1.29 -12.34
C ALA A 64 1.81 -2.50 -12.77
N ASP A 65 3.13 -2.38 -12.69
CA ASP A 65 4.08 -3.48 -12.94
C ASP A 65 4.11 -4.49 -11.78
N GLY A 66 3.57 -4.12 -10.62
CA GLY A 66 3.43 -4.98 -9.46
C GLY A 66 2.48 -4.42 -8.40
N VAL A 67 1.99 -5.30 -7.54
CA VAL A 67 1.07 -4.95 -6.44
C VAL A 67 1.64 -5.44 -5.12
N LEU A 68 1.70 -4.55 -4.12
CA LEU A 68 2.06 -4.87 -2.74
C LEU A 68 0.86 -4.59 -1.83
N PHE A 69 0.37 -5.63 -1.15
CA PHE A 69 -0.64 -5.48 -0.11
C PHE A 69 0.03 -5.32 1.25
N LEU A 70 -0.23 -4.20 1.92
CA LEU A 70 0.21 -3.93 3.29
C LEU A 70 -1.00 -4.00 4.21
N GLY A 71 -1.20 -5.19 4.77
CA GLY A 71 -2.38 -5.55 5.54
C GLY A 71 -3.21 -6.63 4.82
N GLY A 72 -4.36 -6.95 5.40
CA GLY A 72 -5.25 -8.02 4.93
C GLY A 72 -5.74 -8.87 6.11
N GLY A 73 -7.05 -9.13 6.13
CA GLY A 73 -7.66 -10.14 7.00
C GLY A 73 -7.66 -11.52 6.32
N ASP A 74 -8.30 -12.50 6.95
CA ASP A 74 -8.50 -13.82 6.35
C ASP A 74 -9.11 -13.68 4.94
N VAL A 75 -8.43 -14.29 3.97
CA VAL A 75 -8.95 -14.44 2.60
C VAL A 75 -9.80 -15.70 2.61
N ASP A 76 -11.12 -15.54 2.70
CA ASP A 76 -12.05 -16.64 2.49
C ASP A 76 -12.20 -16.85 0.96
N PRO A 77 -11.98 -18.08 0.43
CA PRO A 77 -11.97 -18.37 -1.00
C PRO A 77 -13.35 -18.30 -1.68
#